data_AF-A0AAE8W2Y4-F1
#
_entry.id   AF-A0AAE8W2Y4-F1
#
_cell.length_a   1.000
_cell.length_b   1.000
_cell.length_c   1.000
_cell.angle_alpha   90.00
_cell.angle_beta   90.00
_cell.angle_gamma   90.00
#
_symmetry.space_group_name_H-M   'P 1'
#
loop_
_entity.id
_entity.type
_entity.pdbx_description
1 polymer ?
#
loop_
_entity_poly.entity_id
_entity_poly.type
_entity_poly.pdbx_seq_one_letter_code
_entity_poly.pdbx_strand_id
1 'polypeptide(L)'
;MNGDSMAERKLRRLQVNRTDQLAHIREELLRLGDHESLRQLDASMAEWRKSEGAAPYDPVTALMRHVTGEMKTALRDLGFPQERLDTVVVCSFPQDDVSAQMTPFADGSGLVEVSDSILTLAGEYGQFSGIGLARIGSRGALRGILEAFRAARGGAMGGDPAVLTALLRYYNVNQRVFGKSAKLGHRTSPQVMEVGSLVTLQAARFVIGHELAHHVLEHRTPLSAFSPGEHVPACTGDQRLELDADLLAYRATVRASERELAGTPAEPAIQFSSLLGPLVAMLAVHVTEQALFVRSGTTHPPARTRAQLLLDRIDERERNVATLFLSTLLTATERSAVFDGSAPVFDWEWAVRSPDLLSSQPQEYLRTITVLDRLQSQSRDSLVEVMERMAEDAGSWVAEGARLAAAGNCVASLGCWGVDEATAAVLADPRRALLFHTLVDEIRTGLAKRGTPDTALLRVSVAAGCLAGSGLKAAAGQ
;
A
#
# COMPACT_ATOMS: atom_id res chain seq x y z
N MET A 1 27.30 -0.80 30.65
CA MET A 1 26.40 0.00 29.79
C MET A 1 25.98 -0.90 28.65
N ASN A 2 24.72 -1.34 28.60
CA ASN A 2 24.25 -2.13 27.45
C ASN A 2 24.26 -1.19 26.24
N GLY A 3 25.23 -1.40 25.35
CA GLY A 3 25.49 -0.49 24.23
C GLY A 3 24.49 -0.76 23.12
N ASP A 4 23.34 -0.10 23.18
CA ASP A 4 22.35 -0.19 22.10
C ASP A 4 22.94 0.31 20.77
N SER A 5 22.68 -0.44 19.71
CA SER A 5 23.05 -0.08 18.34
C SER A 5 22.38 1.22 17.87
N MET A 6 22.88 1.82 16.79
CA MET A 6 22.25 2.96 16.14
C MET A 6 20.82 2.63 15.68
N ALA A 7 20.60 1.43 15.13
CA ALA A 7 19.28 0.98 14.72
C ALA A 7 18.31 0.88 15.91
N GLU A 8 18.72 0.31 17.04
CA GLU A 8 17.88 0.25 18.26
C GLU A 8 17.59 1.64 18.85
N ARG A 9 18.57 2.55 18.79
CA ARG A 9 18.36 3.95 19.21
C ARG A 9 17.36 4.68 18.32
N LYS A 10 17.42 4.46 16.99
CA LYS A 10 16.46 5.02 16.04
C LYS A 10 15.08 4.40 16.24
N LEU A 11 14.99 3.08 16.40
CA LEU A 11 13.76 2.34 16.68
C LEU A 11 13.01 2.92 17.88
N ARG A 12 13.69 3.16 19.01
CA ARG A 12 13.05 3.75 20.20
C ARG A 12 12.46 5.14 19.97
N ARG A 13 12.98 5.91 19.01
CA ARG A 13 12.44 7.23 18.63
C ARG A 13 11.24 7.12 17.69
N LEU A 14 11.14 6.02 16.94
CA LEU A 14 10.06 5.74 16.00
C LEU A 14 8.94 4.91 16.62
N GLN A 15 9.15 4.37 17.83
CA GLN A 15 8.21 3.47 18.48
C GLN A 15 6.87 4.17 18.70
N VAL A 16 5.85 3.60 18.10
CA VAL A 16 4.49 4.14 18.13
C VAL A 16 3.76 3.59 19.34
N ASN A 17 3.02 4.45 20.03
CA ASN A 17 2.12 3.99 21.08
C ASN A 17 0.86 3.35 20.47
N ARG A 18 0.96 2.06 20.15
CA ARG A 18 -0.13 1.27 19.58
C ARG A 18 -1.33 1.14 20.52
N THR A 19 -1.12 1.33 21.83
CA THR A 19 -2.21 1.40 22.81
C THR A 19 -3.07 2.64 22.60
N ASP A 20 -2.43 3.80 22.39
CA ASP A 20 -3.15 5.06 22.11
C ASP A 20 -3.88 4.97 20.77
N GLN A 21 -3.25 4.38 19.75
CA GLN A 21 -3.89 4.16 18.45
C GLN A 21 -5.13 3.26 18.58
N LEU A 22 -5.06 2.17 19.33
CA LEU A 22 -6.20 1.30 19.58
C LEU A 22 -7.32 2.03 20.35
N ALA A 23 -6.96 2.85 21.34
CA ALA A 23 -7.92 3.67 22.08
C ALA A 23 -8.65 4.65 21.14
N HIS A 24 -7.89 5.33 20.28
CA HIS A 24 -8.44 6.24 19.27
C HIS A 24 -9.39 5.53 18.30
N ILE A 25 -9.02 4.33 17.80
CA ILE A 25 -9.90 3.53 16.93
C ILE A 25 -11.21 3.17 17.65
N ARG A 26 -11.15 2.76 18.92
CA ARG A 26 -12.37 2.43 19.69
C ARG A 26 -13.28 3.65 19.88
N GLU A 27 -12.68 4.79 20.21
CA GLU A 27 -13.40 6.05 20.39
C GLU A 27 -14.06 6.50 19.08
N GLU A 28 -13.37 6.34 17.96
CA GLU A 28 -13.90 6.62 16.63
C GLU A 28 -15.05 5.68 16.25
N LEU A 29 -14.93 4.36 16.50
CA LEU A 29 -16.02 3.41 16.26
C LEU A 29 -17.26 3.72 17.12
N LEU A 30 -17.05 4.16 18.37
CA LEU A 30 -18.14 4.63 19.24
C LEU A 30 -18.80 5.88 18.69
N ARG A 31 -18.02 6.87 18.24
CA ARG A 31 -18.50 8.12 17.63
C ARG A 31 -19.31 7.85 16.37
N LEU A 32 -18.91 6.85 15.58
CA LEU A 32 -19.60 6.41 14.36
C LEU A 32 -20.84 5.54 14.64
N GLY A 33 -21.04 5.10 15.89
CA GLY A 33 -22.13 4.17 16.25
C GLY A 33 -21.93 2.75 15.73
N ASP A 34 -20.71 2.38 15.33
CA ASP A 34 -20.39 1.07 14.78
C ASP A 34 -20.09 0.05 15.89
N HIS A 35 -21.17 -0.36 16.56
CA HIS A 35 -21.11 -1.34 17.65
C HIS A 35 -20.70 -2.75 17.17
N GLU A 36 -20.85 -3.07 15.89
CA GLU A 36 -20.44 -4.38 15.38
C GLU A 36 -18.92 -4.45 15.23
N SER A 37 -18.32 -3.49 14.53
CA SER A 37 -16.86 -3.43 14.39
C SER A 37 -16.17 -3.28 15.74
N LEU A 38 -16.76 -2.53 16.67
CA LEU A 38 -16.23 -2.43 18.04
C LEU A 38 -16.25 -3.79 18.76
N ARG A 39 -17.34 -4.56 18.66
CA ARG A 39 -17.41 -5.91 19.23
C ARG A 39 -16.39 -6.85 18.58
N GLN A 40 -16.21 -6.78 17.26
CA GLN A 40 -15.23 -7.60 16.54
C GLN A 40 -13.79 -7.25 16.95
N LEU A 41 -13.47 -5.95 17.07
CA LEU A 41 -12.19 -5.46 17.56
C LEU A 41 -11.91 -5.96 18.98
N ASP A 42 -12.90 -5.84 19.87
CA ASP A 42 -12.79 -6.26 21.27
C ASP A 42 -12.62 -7.77 21.41
N ALA A 43 -13.36 -8.56 20.62
CA ALA A 43 -13.21 -10.00 20.56
C ALA A 43 -11.82 -10.41 20.05
N SER A 44 -11.34 -9.76 18.98
CA SER A 44 -10.00 -10.02 18.41
C SER A 44 -8.89 -9.71 19.42
N MET A 45 -9.00 -8.58 20.14
CA MET A 45 -8.05 -8.21 21.19
C MET A 45 -8.12 -9.15 22.40
N ALA A 46 -9.31 -9.63 22.77
CA ALA A 46 -9.46 -10.60 23.83
C ALA A 46 -8.84 -11.95 23.46
N GLU A 47 -9.03 -12.39 22.22
CA GLU A 47 -8.45 -13.64 21.73
C GLU A 47 -6.92 -13.57 21.65
N TRP A 48 -6.38 -12.46 21.14
CA TRP A 48 -4.94 -12.19 21.15
C TRP A 48 -4.32 -12.30 22.56
N ARG A 49 -4.98 -11.69 23.56
CA ARG A 49 -4.51 -11.75 24.95
C ARG A 49 -4.52 -13.16 25.53
N LYS A 50 -5.42 -14.04 25.07
CA LYS A 50 -5.42 -15.45 25.47
C LYS A 50 -4.30 -16.23 24.82
N SER A 51 -4.02 -15.99 23.53
CA SER A 51 -3.01 -16.74 22.77
C SER A 51 -1.58 -16.37 23.18
N GLU A 52 -1.33 -15.10 23.47
CA GLU A 52 0.03 -14.58 23.72
C GLU A 52 0.31 -14.30 25.20
N GLY A 53 -0.69 -14.49 26.07
CA GLY A 53 -0.58 -14.26 27.50
C GLY A 53 -0.23 -12.80 27.85
N ALA A 54 0.64 -12.61 28.84
CA ALA A 54 1.11 -11.29 29.28
C ALA A 54 2.28 -10.75 28.43
N ALA A 55 2.37 -11.13 27.15
CA ALA A 55 3.39 -10.61 26.25
C ALA A 55 3.38 -9.07 26.26
N PRO A 56 4.55 -8.41 26.36
CA PRO A 56 4.62 -6.95 26.53
C PRO A 56 4.34 -6.17 25.23
N TYR A 57 3.91 -6.84 24.16
CA TYR A 57 3.78 -6.27 22.82
C TYR A 57 2.33 -6.26 22.35
N ASP A 58 1.96 -5.21 21.61
CA ASP A 58 0.69 -5.16 20.89
C ASP A 58 0.66 -6.16 19.70
N PRO A 59 -0.52 -6.49 19.15
CA PRO A 59 -0.64 -7.49 18.08
C PRO A 59 0.21 -7.22 16.84
N VAL A 60 0.33 -5.95 16.43
CA VAL A 60 1.10 -5.58 15.23
C VAL A 60 2.58 -5.76 15.50
N THR A 61 3.07 -5.25 16.63
CA THR A 61 4.48 -5.43 17.02
C THR A 61 4.84 -6.90 17.16
N ALA A 62 3.98 -7.71 17.76
CA ALA A 62 4.21 -9.14 17.92
C ALA A 62 4.21 -9.87 16.57
N LEU A 63 3.29 -9.55 15.65
CA LEU A 63 3.30 -10.09 14.28
C LEU A 63 4.60 -9.75 13.57
N MET A 64 5.06 -8.48 13.62
CA MET A 64 6.32 -8.07 13.00
C MET A 64 7.52 -8.81 13.59
N ARG A 65 7.57 -8.98 14.92
CA ARG A 65 8.63 -9.75 15.58
C ARG A 65 8.61 -11.23 15.18
N HIS A 66 7.41 -11.82 15.13
CA HIS A 66 7.23 -13.21 14.72
C HIS A 66 7.73 -13.42 13.30
N VAL A 67 7.20 -12.66 12.33
CA VAL A 67 7.61 -12.73 10.92
C VAL A 67 9.10 -12.46 10.77
N THR A 68 9.65 -11.47 11.46
CA THR A 68 11.09 -11.18 11.43
C THR A 68 11.92 -12.37 11.92
N GLY A 69 11.52 -13.00 13.03
CA GLY A 69 12.20 -14.17 13.57
C GLY A 69 12.19 -15.35 12.61
N GLU A 70 11.05 -15.60 11.95
CA GLU A 70 10.92 -16.63 10.93
C GLU A 70 11.81 -16.33 9.72
N MET A 71 11.81 -15.10 9.22
CA MET A 71 12.60 -14.71 8.07
C MET A 71 14.11 -14.76 8.35
N LYS A 72 14.57 -14.32 9.53
CA LYS A 72 15.97 -14.50 9.94
C LYS A 72 16.35 -15.98 10.02
N THR A 73 15.47 -16.81 10.58
CA THR A 73 15.69 -18.26 10.65
C THR A 73 15.79 -18.88 9.26
N ALA A 74 14.90 -18.50 8.34
CA ALA A 74 14.91 -18.97 6.97
C ALA A 74 16.16 -18.52 6.21
N LEU A 75 16.59 -17.26 6.36
CA LEU A 75 17.83 -16.76 5.77
C LEU A 75 19.06 -17.47 6.31
N ARG A 76 19.10 -17.77 7.62
CA ARG A 76 20.18 -18.58 8.19
C ARG A 76 20.24 -19.97 7.56
N ASP A 77 19.09 -20.62 7.37
CA ASP A 77 19.02 -21.94 6.73
C ASP A 77 19.38 -21.89 5.24
N LEU A 78 19.35 -20.71 4.62
CA LEU A 78 19.85 -20.45 3.27
C LEU A 78 21.36 -20.10 3.24
N GLY A 79 22.04 -20.14 4.39
CA GLY A 79 23.49 -20.00 4.51
C GLY A 79 23.99 -18.62 4.96
N PHE A 80 23.10 -17.70 5.34
CA PHE A 80 23.52 -16.37 5.82
C PHE A 80 23.95 -16.41 7.30
N PRO A 81 25.03 -15.69 7.69
CA PRO A 81 25.52 -15.71 9.08
C PRO A 81 24.51 -15.12 10.07
N GLN A 82 24.29 -15.83 11.19
CA GLN A 82 23.40 -15.38 12.27
C GLN A 82 23.83 -14.02 12.84
N GLU A 83 25.13 -13.82 13.08
CA GLU A 83 25.68 -12.57 13.63
C GLU A 83 25.24 -11.35 12.82
N ARG A 84 25.21 -11.49 11.49
CA ARG A 84 24.79 -10.44 10.58
C ARG A 84 23.29 -10.21 10.61
N LEU A 85 22.49 -11.27 10.68
CA LEU A 85 21.04 -11.18 10.81
C LEU A 85 20.63 -10.52 12.13
N ASP A 86 21.39 -10.74 13.20
CA ASP A 86 21.13 -10.16 14.52
C ASP A 86 21.35 -8.65 14.57
N THR A 87 22.15 -8.09 13.65
CA THR A 87 22.36 -6.63 13.54
C THR A 87 21.15 -5.86 12.97
N VAL A 88 20.13 -6.57 12.46
CA VAL A 88 18.95 -5.92 11.87
C VAL A 88 17.77 -5.94 12.83
N VAL A 89 17.14 -4.80 12.99
CA VAL A 89 15.85 -4.66 13.68
C VAL A 89 14.77 -4.27 12.69
N VAL A 90 13.55 -4.75 12.92
CA VAL A 90 12.40 -4.50 12.05
C VAL A 90 11.30 -3.85 12.90
N CYS A 91 10.65 -2.83 12.38
CA CYS A 91 9.48 -2.23 12.99
C CYS A 91 8.42 -1.83 11.98
N SER A 92 7.17 -1.76 12.44
CA SER A 92 6.13 -1.09 11.69
C SER A 92 5.91 0.33 12.17
N PHE A 93 5.49 1.20 11.27
CA PHE A 93 5.20 2.60 11.57
C PHE A 93 3.86 3.01 10.92
N PRO A 94 3.04 3.83 11.61
CA PRO A 94 1.73 4.30 11.17
C PRO A 94 1.90 5.51 10.26
N GLN A 95 2.76 5.41 9.25
CA GLN A 95 2.70 6.38 8.16
C GLN A 95 1.89 5.78 7.03
N ASP A 96 1.13 6.66 6.41
CA ASP A 96 0.20 6.29 5.37
C ASP A 96 0.87 6.17 3.99
N ASP A 97 2.18 6.46 3.90
CA ASP A 97 2.99 6.16 2.74
C ASP A 97 3.23 4.65 2.68
N VAL A 98 2.85 3.98 1.59
CA VAL A 98 3.13 2.55 1.38
C VAL A 98 4.60 2.43 1.01
N SER A 99 5.42 2.14 2.03
CA SER A 99 6.84 1.88 1.85
C SER A 99 7.31 0.77 2.78
N ALA A 100 8.33 0.07 2.32
CA ALA A 100 9.24 -0.67 3.17
C ALA A 100 10.64 -0.15 2.86
N GLN A 101 11.48 0.02 3.87
CA GLN A 101 12.82 0.55 3.68
C GLN A 101 13.82 -0.05 4.66
N MET A 102 14.94 -0.51 4.11
CA MET A 102 16.17 -0.76 4.85
C MET A 102 17.01 0.52 4.97
N THR A 103 17.25 0.95 6.21
CA THR A 103 18.21 2.00 6.57
C THR A 103 19.48 1.39 7.19
N PRO A 104 20.63 1.46 6.52
CA PRO A 104 21.91 1.01 7.08
C PRO A 104 22.53 2.07 8.02
N PHE A 105 23.23 1.63 9.05
CA PHE A 105 23.96 2.50 9.99
C PHE A 105 25.47 2.25 9.98
N ALA A 106 26.22 3.26 10.43
CA ALA A 106 27.68 3.25 10.43
C ALA A 106 28.29 2.18 11.36
N ASP A 107 27.55 1.71 12.37
CA ASP A 107 27.96 0.61 13.26
C ASP A 107 27.65 -0.79 12.68
N GLY A 108 27.21 -0.86 11.42
CA GLY A 108 26.84 -2.10 10.74
C GLY A 108 25.44 -2.61 11.07
N SER A 109 24.70 -1.94 11.97
CA SER A 109 23.30 -2.26 12.22
C SER A 109 22.39 -1.79 11.08
N GLY A 110 21.22 -2.43 10.96
CA GLY A 110 20.20 -2.07 9.98
C GLY A 110 18.84 -1.88 10.65
N LEU A 111 18.05 -0.91 10.19
CA LEU A 111 16.65 -0.77 10.57
C LEU A 111 15.78 -1.00 9.33
N VAL A 112 14.88 -1.96 9.40
CA VAL A 112 13.82 -2.14 8.42
C VAL A 112 12.55 -1.48 8.96
N GLU A 113 12.06 -0.51 8.22
CA GLU A 113 10.83 0.20 8.49
C GLU A 113 9.77 -0.33 7.52
N VAL A 114 8.65 -0.87 8.01
CA VAL A 114 7.51 -1.33 7.19
C VAL A 114 6.27 -0.51 7.50
N SER A 115 5.68 0.13 6.49
CA SER A 115 4.44 0.88 6.66
C SER A 115 3.25 -0.02 6.97
N ASP A 116 2.36 0.39 7.88
CA ASP A 116 1.09 -0.34 8.09
C ASP A 116 0.22 -0.39 6.82
N SER A 117 0.46 0.53 5.90
CA SER A 117 -0.26 0.71 4.65
C SER A 117 0.00 -0.44 3.67
N ILE A 118 1.26 -0.89 3.53
CA ILE A 118 1.59 -2.03 2.66
C ILE A 118 0.96 -3.33 3.19
N LEU A 119 0.95 -3.50 4.51
CA LEU A 119 0.33 -4.66 5.18
C LEU A 119 -1.19 -4.61 5.04
N THR A 120 -1.78 -3.42 5.08
CA THR A 120 -3.22 -3.22 4.86
C THR A 120 -3.61 -3.63 3.44
N LEU A 121 -2.89 -3.14 2.42
CA LEU A 121 -3.11 -3.54 1.02
C LEU A 121 -2.90 -5.04 0.80
N ALA A 122 -1.83 -5.60 1.35
CA ALA A 122 -1.59 -7.05 1.30
C ALA A 122 -2.74 -7.83 1.94
N GLY A 123 -3.34 -7.29 3.01
CA GLY A 123 -4.56 -7.80 3.63
C GLY A 123 -5.76 -7.84 2.68
N GLU A 124 -6.04 -6.74 1.97
CA GLU A 124 -7.16 -6.66 1.01
C GLU A 124 -6.99 -7.68 -0.15
N TYR A 125 -5.80 -7.73 -0.73
CA TYR A 125 -5.46 -8.69 -1.78
C TYR A 125 -5.49 -10.14 -1.27
N GLY A 126 -4.98 -10.37 -0.05
CA GLY A 126 -4.98 -11.68 0.60
C GLY A 126 -6.40 -12.18 0.85
N GLN A 127 -7.27 -11.33 1.41
CA GLN A 127 -8.67 -11.66 1.66
C GLN A 127 -9.42 -11.95 0.35
N PHE A 128 -9.21 -11.16 -0.71
CA PHE A 128 -9.79 -11.45 -2.02
C PHE A 128 -9.28 -12.76 -2.63
N SER A 129 -7.98 -13.03 -2.53
CA SER A 129 -7.36 -14.30 -2.96
C SER A 129 -7.92 -15.49 -2.19
N GLY A 130 -8.21 -15.30 -0.89
CA GLY A 130 -8.85 -16.26 -0.01
C GLY A 130 -10.21 -16.74 -0.51
N ILE A 131 -10.98 -15.89 -1.22
CA ILE A 131 -12.28 -16.29 -1.82
C ILE A 131 -12.05 -17.38 -2.88
N GLY A 132 -11.09 -17.17 -3.77
CA GLY A 132 -10.77 -18.13 -4.83
C GLY A 132 -10.27 -19.44 -4.23
N LEU A 133 -9.35 -19.35 -3.27
CA LEU A 133 -8.75 -20.52 -2.62
C LEU A 133 -9.73 -21.31 -1.77
N ALA A 134 -10.56 -20.65 -0.95
CA ALA A 134 -11.54 -21.33 -0.11
C ALA A 134 -12.60 -22.05 -0.95
N ARG A 135 -13.00 -21.53 -2.11
CA ARG A 135 -13.94 -22.23 -3.02
C ARG A 135 -13.36 -23.54 -3.56
N ILE A 136 -12.07 -23.54 -3.89
CA ILE A 136 -11.36 -24.74 -4.38
C ILE A 136 -11.19 -25.76 -3.25
N GLY A 137 -10.85 -25.32 -2.03
CA GLY A 137 -10.62 -26.21 -0.88
C GLY A 137 -11.90 -26.76 -0.22
N SER A 138 -13.01 -26.02 -0.25
CA SER A 138 -14.25 -26.38 0.47
C SER A 138 -15.15 -27.40 -0.25
N ARG A 139 -14.92 -27.63 -1.55
CA ARG A 139 -15.73 -28.53 -2.36
C ARG A 139 -14.87 -29.74 -2.73
N GLY A 140 -15.19 -30.92 -2.17
CA GLY A 140 -14.36 -32.14 -2.29
C GLY A 140 -13.75 -32.37 -3.68
N ALA A 141 -12.58 -33.01 -3.72
CA ALA A 141 -11.60 -33.01 -4.84
C ALA A 141 -12.16 -32.84 -6.26
N LEU A 142 -13.17 -33.62 -6.66
CA LEU A 142 -13.79 -33.55 -7.99
C LEU A 142 -14.46 -32.20 -8.32
N ARG A 143 -15.18 -31.60 -7.36
CA ARG A 143 -15.85 -30.31 -7.56
C ARG A 143 -14.86 -29.15 -7.56
N GLY A 144 -13.84 -29.19 -6.71
CA GLY A 144 -12.73 -28.23 -6.72
C GLY A 144 -12.00 -28.23 -8.07
N ILE A 145 -11.74 -29.41 -8.66
CA ILE A 145 -11.15 -29.53 -10.00
C ILE A 145 -12.07 -28.94 -11.08
N LEU A 146 -13.37 -29.21 -11.04
CA LEU A 146 -14.35 -28.64 -11.98
C LEU A 146 -14.41 -27.12 -11.90
N GLU A 147 -14.30 -26.54 -10.71
CA GLU A 147 -14.27 -25.09 -10.52
C GLU A 147 -12.95 -24.47 -10.96
N ALA A 148 -11.82 -25.10 -10.64
CA ALA A 148 -10.52 -24.70 -11.16
C ALA A 148 -10.51 -24.73 -12.70
N PHE A 149 -11.13 -25.75 -13.31
CA PHE A 149 -11.26 -25.85 -14.76
C PHE A 149 -12.19 -24.78 -15.35
N ARG A 150 -13.33 -24.49 -14.70
CA ARG A 150 -14.22 -23.39 -15.11
C ARG A 150 -13.53 -22.03 -15.00
N ALA A 151 -12.79 -21.79 -13.92
CA ALA A 151 -12.01 -20.59 -13.72
C ALA A 151 -10.91 -20.46 -14.78
N ALA A 152 -10.21 -21.56 -15.09
CA ALA A 152 -9.21 -21.60 -16.15
C ALA A 152 -9.81 -21.29 -17.53
N ARG A 153 -11.00 -21.82 -17.83
CA ARG A 153 -11.70 -21.56 -19.11
C ARG A 153 -12.28 -20.15 -19.18
N GLY A 154 -12.71 -19.60 -18.05
CA GLY A 154 -13.20 -18.22 -17.93
C GLY A 154 -12.09 -17.18 -17.77
N GLY A 155 -10.84 -17.60 -17.60
CA GLY A 155 -9.68 -16.72 -17.42
C GLY A 155 -9.69 -15.92 -16.13
N ALA A 156 -10.47 -16.31 -15.11
CA ALA A 156 -10.58 -15.59 -13.85
C ALA A 156 -10.84 -16.54 -12.68
N MET A 157 -10.08 -16.38 -11.60
CA MET A 157 -10.25 -17.11 -10.36
C MET A 157 -10.41 -16.11 -9.21
N GLY A 158 -11.51 -16.15 -8.46
CA GLY A 158 -11.75 -15.22 -7.34
C GLY A 158 -13.21 -14.79 -7.13
N GLY A 159 -13.37 -13.73 -6.32
CA GLY A 159 -14.63 -12.98 -6.15
C GLY A 159 -14.92 -12.07 -7.35
N ASP A 160 -15.95 -11.23 -7.23
CA ASP A 160 -16.24 -10.21 -8.26
C ASP A 160 -15.11 -9.17 -8.30
N PRO A 161 -14.36 -9.01 -9.41
CA PRO A 161 -13.30 -8.00 -9.52
C PRO A 161 -13.78 -6.57 -9.29
N ALA A 162 -15.08 -6.28 -9.46
CA ALA A 162 -15.65 -4.97 -9.13
C ALA A 162 -15.53 -4.66 -7.63
N VAL A 163 -15.65 -5.66 -6.76
CA VAL A 163 -15.48 -5.52 -5.30
C VAL A 163 -14.05 -5.11 -4.96
N LEU A 164 -13.05 -5.86 -5.46
CA LEU A 164 -11.65 -5.50 -5.22
C LEU A 164 -11.31 -4.14 -5.83
N THR A 165 -11.80 -3.85 -7.04
CA THR A 165 -11.60 -2.54 -7.68
C THR A 165 -12.13 -1.41 -6.80
N ALA A 166 -13.34 -1.55 -6.24
CA ALA A 166 -13.93 -0.53 -5.38
C ALA A 166 -13.21 -0.38 -4.03
N LEU A 167 -12.78 -1.48 -3.41
CA LEU A 167 -11.97 -1.48 -2.18
C LEU A 167 -10.66 -0.70 -2.39
N LEU A 168 -9.92 -1.09 -3.43
CA LEU A 168 -8.66 -0.44 -3.79
C LEU A 168 -8.87 1.01 -4.22
N ARG A 169 -9.96 1.32 -4.95
CA ARG A 169 -10.24 2.68 -5.39
C ARG A 169 -10.54 3.60 -4.21
N TYR A 170 -11.37 3.15 -3.27
CA TYR A 170 -11.63 3.86 -2.02
C TYR A 170 -10.33 4.11 -1.25
N TYR A 171 -9.48 3.09 -1.12
CA TYR A 171 -8.18 3.20 -0.48
C TYR A 171 -7.30 4.23 -1.17
N ASN A 172 -7.11 4.11 -2.48
CA ASN A 172 -6.28 5.00 -3.29
C ASN A 172 -6.73 6.46 -3.22
N VAL A 173 -8.04 6.73 -3.26
CA VAL A 173 -8.55 8.11 -3.15
C VAL A 173 -8.20 8.71 -1.79
N ASN A 174 -8.38 7.94 -0.70
CA ASN A 174 -8.04 8.41 0.64
C ASN A 174 -6.54 8.67 0.80
N GLN A 175 -5.73 7.76 0.27
CA GLN A 175 -4.28 7.87 0.34
C GLN A 175 -3.76 9.03 -0.53
N ARG A 176 -4.32 9.23 -1.72
CA ARG A 176 -4.00 10.37 -2.58
C ARG A 176 -4.38 11.72 -1.98
N VAL A 177 -5.55 11.83 -1.36
CA VAL A 177 -6.09 13.14 -0.95
C VAL A 177 -5.72 13.51 0.49
N PHE A 178 -5.65 12.51 1.37
CA PHE A 178 -5.45 12.72 2.80
C PHE A 178 -4.14 12.14 3.31
N GLY A 179 -3.40 11.40 2.48
CA GLY A 179 -2.29 10.59 2.96
C GLY A 179 -2.78 9.68 4.07
N LYS A 180 -3.84 8.90 3.84
CA LYS A 180 -4.44 7.97 4.82
C LYS A 180 -4.71 6.59 4.24
N SER A 181 -4.31 5.55 4.97
CA SER A 181 -4.64 4.15 4.69
C SER A 181 -6.05 3.78 5.16
N ALA A 182 -7.06 4.40 4.54
CA ALA A 182 -8.45 4.09 4.81
C ALA A 182 -8.91 2.85 4.03
N LYS A 183 -9.60 1.94 4.70
CA LYS A 183 -10.19 0.76 4.06
C LYS A 183 -11.69 0.65 4.32
N LEU A 184 -12.39 0.00 3.40
CA LEU A 184 -13.70 -0.56 3.65
C LEU A 184 -13.51 -2.02 4.06
N GLY A 185 -14.43 -2.58 4.84
CA GLY A 185 -14.40 -4.00 5.15
C GLY A 185 -14.96 -4.83 4.00
N HIS A 186 -14.50 -6.07 3.90
CA HIS A 186 -15.05 -7.07 2.99
C HIS A 186 -15.76 -8.16 3.79
N ARG A 187 -17.06 -8.35 3.57
CA ARG A 187 -17.84 -9.44 4.18
C ARG A 187 -17.41 -10.76 3.58
N THR A 188 -16.72 -11.58 4.36
CA THR A 188 -16.30 -12.91 3.94
C THR A 188 -16.57 -13.95 5.02
N SER A 189 -16.67 -15.23 4.63
CA SER A 189 -16.81 -16.31 5.61
C SER A 189 -15.53 -16.48 6.45
N PRO A 190 -15.60 -17.06 7.66
CA PRO A 190 -14.42 -17.31 8.49
C PRO A 190 -13.31 -18.10 7.77
N GLN A 191 -13.69 -19.09 6.96
CA GLN A 191 -12.74 -19.87 6.16
C GLN A 191 -11.98 -19.02 5.15
N VAL A 192 -12.66 -18.07 4.49
CA VAL A 192 -12.00 -17.13 3.56
C VAL A 192 -11.03 -16.21 4.32
N MET A 193 -11.40 -15.76 5.52
CA MET A 193 -10.53 -14.94 6.35
C MET A 193 -9.27 -15.70 6.78
N GLU A 194 -9.40 -16.98 7.16
CA GLU A 194 -8.27 -17.84 7.55
C GLU A 194 -7.30 -18.03 6.37
N VAL A 195 -7.83 -18.44 5.21
CA VAL A 195 -7.01 -18.65 4.01
C VAL A 195 -6.40 -17.34 3.50
N GLY A 196 -7.16 -16.25 3.53
CA GLY A 196 -6.66 -14.92 3.16
C GLY A 196 -5.55 -14.43 4.10
N SER A 197 -5.67 -14.68 5.40
CA SER A 197 -4.64 -14.35 6.39
C SER A 197 -3.33 -15.09 6.13
N LEU A 198 -3.38 -16.34 5.65
CA LEU A 198 -2.18 -17.06 5.23
C LEU A 198 -1.48 -16.35 4.06
N VAL A 199 -2.22 -15.93 3.04
CA VAL A 199 -1.64 -15.19 1.89
C VAL A 199 -1.05 -13.85 2.36
N THR A 200 -1.75 -13.13 3.23
CA THR A 200 -1.27 -11.88 3.84
C THR A 200 0.02 -12.11 4.64
N LEU A 201 0.10 -13.19 5.41
CA LEU A 201 1.32 -13.56 6.15
C LEU A 201 2.48 -13.83 5.20
N GLN A 202 2.26 -14.55 4.10
CA GLN A 202 3.30 -14.78 3.08
C GLN A 202 3.75 -13.47 2.40
N ALA A 203 2.82 -12.55 2.15
CA ALA A 203 3.15 -11.23 1.63
C ALA A 203 4.00 -10.42 2.63
N ALA A 204 3.65 -10.44 3.92
CA ALA A 204 4.44 -9.79 4.97
C ALA A 204 5.85 -10.41 5.11
N ARG A 205 5.95 -11.75 5.07
CA ARG A 205 7.23 -12.48 5.01
C ARG A 205 8.08 -12.03 3.83
N PHE A 206 7.47 -11.87 2.65
CA PHE A 206 8.17 -11.42 1.46
C PHE A 206 8.67 -9.98 1.58
N VAL A 207 7.82 -9.04 2.03
CA VAL A 207 8.20 -7.63 2.22
C VAL A 207 9.34 -7.50 3.22
N ILE A 208 9.23 -8.11 4.40
CA ILE A 208 10.30 -8.08 5.40
C ILE A 208 11.55 -8.81 4.89
N GLY A 209 11.36 -9.94 4.21
CA GLY A 209 12.43 -10.71 3.58
C GLY A 209 13.22 -9.91 2.55
N HIS A 210 12.56 -9.08 1.76
CA HIS A 210 13.17 -8.22 0.75
C HIS A 210 14.09 -7.17 1.39
N GLU A 211 13.62 -6.48 2.42
CA GLU A 211 14.46 -5.50 3.13
C GLU A 211 15.62 -6.16 3.89
N LEU A 212 15.40 -7.35 4.47
CA LEU A 212 16.47 -8.15 5.06
C LEU A 212 17.48 -8.62 4.00
N ALA A 213 17.02 -8.96 2.79
CA ALA A 213 17.86 -9.36 1.68
C ALA A 213 18.82 -8.24 1.27
N HIS A 214 18.36 -6.99 1.17
CA HIS A 214 19.23 -5.83 0.96
C HIS A 214 20.35 -5.75 2.00
N HIS A 215 20.01 -5.93 3.29
CA HIS A 215 21.01 -5.93 4.35
C HIS A 215 22.02 -7.06 4.21
N VAL A 216 21.59 -8.30 4.00
CA VAL A 216 22.52 -9.45 3.98
C VAL A 216 23.33 -9.55 2.70
N LEU A 217 22.87 -8.94 1.60
CA LEU A 217 23.58 -8.88 0.33
C LEU A 217 24.50 -7.63 0.18
N GLU A 218 24.59 -6.77 1.21
CA GLU A 218 25.39 -5.52 1.15
C GLU A 218 24.90 -4.52 0.10
N HIS A 219 23.61 -4.54 -0.23
CA HIS A 219 23.05 -3.57 -1.16
C HIS A 219 23.13 -2.17 -0.53
N ARG A 220 23.85 -1.26 -1.19
CA ARG A 220 23.99 0.13 -0.71
C ARG A 220 22.76 0.93 -1.09
N THR A 221 21.87 1.19 -0.15
CA THR A 221 20.75 2.11 -0.36
C THR A 221 21.29 3.55 -0.45
N PRO A 222 21.05 4.30 -1.54
CA PRO A 222 21.46 5.69 -1.62
C PRO A 222 20.73 6.52 -0.56
N LEU A 223 21.40 7.57 -0.07
CA LEU A 223 20.75 8.54 0.83
C LEU A 223 19.54 9.15 0.10
N SER A 224 18.38 9.07 0.75
CA SER A 224 17.14 9.67 0.27
C SER A 224 17.36 11.14 -0.11
N ALA A 225 17.07 11.47 -1.38
CA ALA A 225 17.07 12.83 -1.90
C ALA A 225 15.69 13.50 -1.80
N PHE A 226 14.80 13.00 -0.94
CA PHE A 226 13.40 13.48 -0.83
C PHE A 226 13.28 14.75 0.00
N SER A 227 12.10 15.38 -0.05
CA SER A 227 11.79 16.62 0.66
C SER A 227 11.91 16.44 2.17
N PRO A 228 12.32 17.46 2.94
CA PRO A 228 12.32 17.37 4.39
C PRO A 228 10.91 16.99 4.88
N GLY A 229 10.75 15.78 5.43
CA GLY A 229 9.46 15.23 5.87
C GLY A 229 8.94 14.04 5.06
N GLU A 230 9.50 13.75 3.89
CA GLU A 230 9.15 12.58 3.07
C GLU A 230 10.01 11.36 3.47
N HIS A 231 9.35 10.28 3.88
CA HIS A 231 9.97 9.00 4.28
C HIS A 231 9.83 7.92 3.19
N VAL A 232 9.98 8.34 1.93
CA VAL A 232 10.02 7.40 0.81
C VAL A 232 11.44 6.83 0.72
N PRO A 233 11.65 5.53 0.42
CA PRO A 233 12.97 4.97 0.16
C PRO A 233 13.55 5.48 -1.16
N ALA A 234 14.83 5.86 -1.17
CA ALA A 234 15.55 6.09 -2.42
C ALA A 234 16.18 4.77 -2.79
N CYS A 235 15.66 4.14 -3.84
CA CYS A 235 16.20 2.86 -4.28
C CYS A 235 17.44 3.11 -5.14
N THR A 236 18.34 2.15 -5.16
CA THR A 236 19.35 2.14 -6.21
C THR A 236 18.63 2.02 -7.54
N GLY A 237 18.97 2.86 -8.53
CA GLY A 237 18.52 2.66 -9.91
C GLY A 237 19.03 1.34 -10.55
N ASP A 238 19.77 0.53 -9.80
CA ASP A 238 20.27 -0.77 -10.21
C ASP A 238 19.20 -1.85 -10.03
N GLN A 239 18.47 -2.12 -11.11
CA GLN A 239 17.43 -3.15 -11.18
C GLN A 239 17.93 -4.54 -10.77
N ARG A 240 19.24 -4.80 -10.87
CA ARG A 240 19.81 -6.10 -10.53
C ARG A 240 19.80 -6.32 -9.02
N LEU A 241 20.16 -5.31 -8.22
CA LEU A 241 20.15 -5.42 -6.76
C LEU A 241 18.73 -5.68 -6.25
N GLU A 242 17.75 -5.03 -6.85
CA GLU A 242 16.33 -5.23 -6.52
C GLU A 242 15.85 -6.64 -6.85
N LEU A 243 16.24 -7.17 -8.00
CA LEU A 243 15.93 -8.54 -8.39
C LEU A 243 16.62 -9.58 -7.49
N ASP A 244 17.88 -9.35 -7.14
CA ASP A 244 18.64 -10.24 -6.25
C ASP A 244 17.98 -10.28 -4.85
N ALA A 245 17.50 -9.13 -4.36
CA ALA A 245 16.73 -9.05 -3.12
C ALA A 245 15.38 -9.78 -3.23
N ASP A 246 14.64 -9.62 -4.33
CA ASP A 246 13.38 -10.35 -4.58
C ASP A 246 13.54 -11.86 -4.59
N LEU A 247 14.56 -12.36 -5.30
CA LEU A 247 14.80 -13.79 -5.41
C LEU A 247 15.19 -14.39 -4.07
N LEU A 248 16.00 -13.69 -3.28
CA LEU A 248 16.36 -14.15 -1.94
C LEU A 248 15.16 -14.11 -0.99
N ALA A 249 14.38 -13.03 -1.01
CA ALA A 249 13.16 -12.88 -0.22
C ALA A 249 12.17 -14.01 -0.50
N TYR A 250 11.92 -14.30 -1.78
CA TYR A 250 11.05 -15.40 -2.20
C TYR A 250 11.53 -16.75 -1.64
N ARG A 251 12.81 -17.08 -1.81
CA ARG A 251 13.38 -18.34 -1.28
C ARG A 251 13.24 -18.42 0.23
N ALA A 252 13.45 -17.31 0.93
CA ALA A 252 13.30 -17.27 2.38
C ALA A 252 11.83 -17.41 2.81
N THR A 253 10.87 -16.85 2.06
CA THR A 253 9.43 -17.03 2.29
C THR A 253 9.02 -18.50 2.11
N VAL A 254 9.47 -19.14 1.02
CA VAL A 254 9.23 -20.57 0.77
C VAL A 254 9.82 -21.41 1.91
N ARG A 255 11.09 -21.15 2.29
CA ARG A 255 11.75 -21.88 3.39
C ARG A 255 11.06 -21.69 4.74
N ALA A 256 10.58 -20.49 5.06
CA ALA A 256 9.83 -20.23 6.28
C ALA A 256 8.55 -21.08 6.31
N SER A 257 7.83 -21.13 5.20
CA SER A 257 6.60 -21.92 5.03
C SER A 257 6.83 -23.43 5.10
N GLU A 258 7.91 -23.94 4.49
CA GLU A 258 8.32 -25.35 4.61
C GLU A 258 8.54 -25.76 6.07
N ARG A 259 9.21 -24.90 6.86
CA ARG A 259 9.52 -25.17 8.27
C ARG A 259 8.30 -25.22 9.16
N GLU A 260 7.39 -24.29 8.98
CA GLU A 260 6.20 -24.15 9.82
C GLU A 260 5.31 -25.40 9.72
N LEU A 261 5.25 -26.01 8.53
CA LEU A 261 4.14 -26.87 8.15
C LEU A 261 4.58 -28.21 7.54
N ALA A 262 5.87 -28.55 7.64
CA ALA A 262 6.41 -29.87 7.31
C ALA A 262 5.62 -30.98 8.02
N GLY A 263 5.03 -31.89 7.24
CA GLY A 263 4.26 -33.02 7.77
C GLY A 263 2.82 -32.70 8.16
N THR A 264 2.30 -31.53 7.80
CA THR A 264 0.88 -31.18 8.02
C THR A 264 0.01 -31.45 6.79
N PRO A 265 -1.28 -31.80 6.95
CA PRO A 265 -2.20 -31.98 5.82
C PRO A 265 -2.43 -30.72 4.96
N ALA A 266 -2.03 -29.54 5.46
CA ALA A 266 -2.22 -28.26 4.80
C ALA A 266 -1.11 -27.92 3.78
N GLU A 267 -0.01 -28.68 3.76
CA GLU A 267 1.22 -28.41 2.98
C GLU A 267 0.98 -27.93 1.53
N PRO A 268 0.08 -28.52 0.72
CA PRO A 268 -0.15 -28.05 -0.65
C PRO A 268 -0.75 -26.65 -0.76
N ALA A 269 -1.65 -26.27 0.17
CA ALA A 269 -2.26 -24.93 0.18
C ALA A 269 -1.24 -23.85 0.59
N ILE A 270 -0.28 -24.22 1.42
CA ILE A 270 0.80 -23.36 1.90
C ILE A 270 1.89 -23.17 0.86
N GLN A 271 2.30 -24.24 0.16
CA GLN A 271 3.21 -24.11 -0.97
C GLN A 271 2.66 -23.11 -1.99
N PHE A 272 1.36 -23.22 -2.29
CA PHE A 272 0.71 -22.28 -3.18
C PHE A 272 0.59 -20.85 -2.61
N SER A 273 0.29 -20.68 -1.31
CA SER A 273 0.25 -19.34 -0.70
C SER A 273 1.63 -18.68 -0.64
N SER A 274 2.71 -19.47 -0.49
CA SER A 274 4.10 -18.97 -0.51
C SER A 274 4.52 -18.39 -1.86
N LEU A 275 3.84 -18.78 -2.93
CA LEU A 275 3.94 -18.18 -4.26
C LEU A 275 3.06 -16.93 -4.40
N LEU A 276 1.80 -16.99 -3.93
CA LEU A 276 0.88 -15.87 -4.06
C LEU A 276 1.25 -14.67 -3.18
N GLY A 277 1.80 -14.89 -1.98
CA GLY A 277 2.20 -13.82 -1.06
C GLY A 277 3.15 -12.79 -1.68
N PRO A 278 4.30 -13.21 -2.24
CA PRO A 278 5.22 -12.34 -2.98
C PRO A 278 4.53 -11.54 -4.10
N LEU A 279 3.66 -12.20 -4.87
CA LEU A 279 2.93 -11.57 -5.96
C LEU A 279 1.92 -10.54 -5.47
N VAL A 280 1.24 -10.83 -4.36
CA VAL A 280 0.35 -9.88 -3.66
C VAL A 280 1.13 -8.68 -3.11
N ALA A 281 2.32 -8.90 -2.53
CA ALA A 281 3.19 -7.81 -2.10
C ALA A 281 3.59 -6.92 -3.28
N MET A 282 3.94 -7.50 -4.42
CA MET A 282 4.23 -6.75 -5.65
C MET A 282 3.03 -5.96 -6.15
N LEU A 283 1.81 -6.52 -6.08
CA LEU A 283 0.58 -5.79 -6.44
C LEU A 283 0.28 -4.64 -5.48
N ALA A 284 0.55 -4.81 -4.18
CA ALA A 284 0.43 -3.75 -3.18
C ALA A 284 1.41 -2.60 -3.45
N VAL A 285 2.66 -2.91 -3.82
CA VAL A 285 3.61 -1.87 -4.26
C VAL A 285 3.16 -1.24 -5.57
N HIS A 286 2.73 -2.05 -6.55
CA HIS A 286 2.33 -1.56 -7.87
C HIS A 286 1.15 -0.59 -7.81
N VAL A 287 0.10 -0.93 -7.06
CA VAL A 287 -1.08 -0.07 -6.94
C VAL A 287 -0.70 1.28 -6.35
N THR A 288 0.18 1.30 -5.35
CA THR A 288 0.71 2.52 -4.75
C THR A 288 1.56 3.32 -5.72
N GLU A 289 2.50 2.68 -6.43
CA GLU A 289 3.37 3.34 -7.39
C GLU A 289 2.54 4.11 -8.44
N GLN A 290 1.50 3.46 -8.97
CA GLN A 290 0.64 4.04 -9.99
C GLN A 290 -0.36 5.05 -9.42
N ALA A 291 -0.93 4.75 -8.24
CA ALA A 291 -1.98 5.57 -7.66
C ALA A 291 -1.45 6.76 -6.87
N LEU A 292 -0.23 6.79 -6.33
CA LEU A 292 0.18 7.88 -5.43
C LEU A 292 1.22 8.81 -6.01
N PHE A 293 2.16 8.28 -6.78
CA PHE A 293 3.28 9.07 -7.25
C PHE A 293 2.83 9.98 -8.40
N VAL A 294 3.09 11.27 -8.25
CA VAL A 294 3.12 12.20 -9.39
C VAL A 294 4.35 11.88 -10.24
N ARG A 295 5.46 11.63 -9.56
CA ARG A 295 6.71 11.12 -10.13
C ARG A 295 7.41 10.24 -9.11
N SER A 296 7.86 9.08 -9.55
CA SER A 296 8.46 8.06 -8.66
C SER A 296 9.92 8.36 -8.32
N GLY A 297 10.59 9.25 -9.06
CA GLY A 297 12.05 9.44 -8.93
C GLY A 297 12.82 8.17 -9.33
N THR A 298 14.03 7.97 -8.79
CA THR A 298 14.75 6.69 -8.86
C THR A 298 14.28 5.77 -7.73
N THR A 299 13.14 5.10 -7.94
CA THR A 299 12.66 4.01 -7.08
C THR A 299 12.85 2.67 -7.78
N HIS A 300 12.49 1.57 -7.11
CA HIS A 300 12.55 0.20 -7.65
C HIS A 300 12.09 0.13 -9.12
N PRO A 301 12.62 -0.80 -9.94
CA PRO A 301 11.98 -1.10 -11.22
C PRO A 301 10.50 -1.41 -10.99
N PRO A 302 9.61 -1.04 -11.94
CA PRO A 302 8.17 -1.14 -11.74
C PRO A 302 7.78 -2.52 -11.23
N ALA A 303 6.94 -2.58 -10.20
CA ALA A 303 6.59 -3.85 -9.54
C ALA A 303 6.03 -4.90 -10.52
N ARG A 304 5.36 -4.47 -11.62
CA ARG A 304 4.96 -5.35 -12.73
C ARG A 304 6.13 -6.10 -13.37
N THR A 305 7.24 -5.41 -13.62
CA THR A 305 8.46 -5.98 -14.20
C THR A 305 9.07 -7.00 -13.25
N ARG A 306 9.18 -6.64 -11.96
CA ARG A 306 9.70 -7.52 -10.90
C ARG A 306 8.84 -8.78 -10.73
N ALA A 307 7.52 -8.63 -10.74
CA ALA A 307 6.59 -9.75 -10.68
C ALA A 307 6.73 -10.71 -11.89
N GLN A 308 6.88 -10.19 -13.10
CA GLN A 308 7.13 -11.03 -14.29
C GLN A 308 8.44 -11.82 -14.17
N LEU A 309 9.51 -11.15 -13.73
CA LEU A 309 10.81 -11.79 -13.53
C LEU A 309 10.75 -12.90 -12.47
N LEU A 310 9.98 -12.71 -11.40
CA LEU A 310 9.74 -13.74 -10.40
C LEU A 310 9.00 -14.93 -11.03
N LEU A 311 7.88 -14.69 -11.73
CA LEU A 311 7.08 -15.71 -12.42
C LEU A 311 7.92 -16.53 -13.41
N ASP A 312 8.85 -15.90 -14.13
CA ASP A 312 9.72 -16.57 -15.09
C ASP A 312 10.68 -17.58 -14.45
N ARG A 313 10.88 -17.51 -13.12
CA ARG A 313 11.74 -18.40 -12.33
C ARG A 313 10.98 -19.53 -11.63
N ILE A 314 9.66 -19.54 -11.72
CA ILE A 314 8.79 -20.53 -11.09
C ILE A 314 8.43 -21.62 -12.10
N ASP A 315 8.24 -22.85 -11.61
CA ASP A 315 7.87 -24.01 -12.42
C ASP A 315 6.59 -23.76 -13.21
N GLU A 316 6.52 -24.30 -14.44
CA GLU A 316 5.46 -24.01 -15.41
C GLU A 316 4.05 -24.28 -14.85
N ARG A 317 3.90 -25.37 -14.10
CA ARG A 317 2.62 -25.75 -13.47
C ARG A 317 2.15 -24.70 -12.46
N GLU A 318 3.05 -24.24 -11.59
CA GLU A 318 2.74 -23.26 -10.56
C GLU A 318 2.49 -21.88 -11.16
N ARG A 319 3.28 -21.52 -12.18
CA ARG A 319 3.11 -20.30 -12.97
C ARG A 319 1.72 -20.21 -13.61
N ASN A 320 1.24 -21.30 -14.21
CA ASN A 320 -0.08 -21.34 -14.84
C ASN A 320 -1.20 -21.08 -13.82
N VAL A 321 -1.12 -21.66 -12.63
CA VAL A 321 -2.11 -21.43 -11.57
C VAL A 321 -2.01 -20.01 -11.00
N ALA A 322 -0.79 -19.51 -10.74
CA ALA A 322 -0.58 -18.14 -10.28
C ALA A 322 -1.11 -17.11 -11.28
N THR A 323 -0.91 -17.34 -12.58
CA THR A 323 -1.41 -16.46 -13.66
C THR A 323 -2.93 -16.32 -13.63
N LEU A 324 -3.66 -17.40 -13.34
CA LEU A 324 -5.12 -17.37 -13.23
C LEU A 324 -5.61 -16.48 -12.08
N PHE A 325 -4.96 -16.54 -10.91
CA PHE A 325 -5.29 -15.65 -9.79
C PHE A 325 -4.88 -14.20 -10.10
N LEU A 326 -3.66 -14.03 -10.62
CA LEU A 326 -3.09 -12.73 -10.93
C LEU A 326 -3.93 -11.95 -11.93
N SER A 327 -4.52 -12.58 -12.95
CA SER A 327 -5.30 -11.88 -13.98
C SER A 327 -6.42 -11.00 -13.39
N THR A 328 -7.20 -11.54 -12.46
CA THR A 328 -8.27 -10.82 -11.76
C THR A 328 -7.72 -9.71 -10.89
N LEU A 329 -6.66 -10.00 -10.13
CA LEU A 329 -6.04 -9.04 -9.22
C LEU A 329 -5.43 -7.87 -9.99
N LEU A 330 -4.63 -8.16 -11.03
CA LEU A 330 -4.03 -7.17 -11.93
C LEU A 330 -5.08 -6.28 -12.58
N THR A 331 -6.17 -6.86 -13.08
CA THR A 331 -7.27 -6.09 -13.67
C THR A 331 -7.86 -5.10 -12.66
N ALA A 332 -8.10 -5.54 -11.42
CA ALA A 332 -8.62 -4.67 -10.37
C ALA A 332 -7.59 -3.60 -9.94
N THR A 333 -6.32 -3.97 -9.87
CA THR A 333 -5.21 -3.06 -9.59
C THR A 333 -5.10 -1.96 -10.64
N GLU A 334 -5.05 -2.31 -11.93
CA GLU A 334 -4.97 -1.36 -13.03
C GLU A 334 -6.18 -0.42 -13.06
N ARG A 335 -7.39 -0.96 -12.88
CA ARG A 335 -8.62 -0.15 -12.86
C ARG A 335 -8.72 0.75 -11.63
N SER A 336 -8.16 0.35 -10.49
CA SER A 336 -8.23 1.16 -9.27
C SER A 336 -7.15 2.24 -9.19
N ALA A 337 -6.01 2.06 -9.87
CA ALA A 337 -4.87 2.98 -9.79
C ALA A 337 -4.90 4.13 -10.81
N VAL A 338 -5.73 4.06 -11.85
CA VAL A 338 -5.75 5.02 -12.96
C VAL A 338 -6.77 6.15 -12.74
N PHE A 339 -6.34 7.41 -12.76
CA PHE A 339 -7.17 8.60 -12.53
C PHE A 339 -7.25 9.53 -13.76
N ASP A 340 -7.38 8.98 -14.97
CA ASP A 340 -7.44 9.75 -16.22
C ASP A 340 -8.82 9.75 -16.92
N GLY A 341 -9.82 9.18 -16.25
CA GLY A 341 -11.18 9.05 -16.77
C GLY A 341 -11.45 7.76 -17.56
N SER A 342 -10.43 6.94 -17.85
CA SER A 342 -10.60 5.63 -18.50
C SER A 342 -11.09 4.53 -17.55
N ALA A 343 -10.89 4.73 -16.25
CA ALA A 343 -11.21 3.78 -15.20
C ALA A 343 -12.55 4.10 -14.49
N PRO A 344 -13.24 3.10 -13.92
CA PRO A 344 -14.43 3.33 -13.13
C PRO A 344 -14.09 4.12 -11.86
N VAL A 345 -14.90 5.13 -11.57
CA VAL A 345 -14.84 5.88 -10.30
C VAL A 345 -15.51 5.08 -9.18
N PHE A 346 -15.07 5.32 -7.95
CA PHE A 346 -15.73 4.84 -6.74
C PHE A 346 -17.17 5.37 -6.69
N ASP A 347 -18.12 4.45 -6.57
CA ASP A 347 -19.55 4.75 -6.45
C ASP A 347 -20.04 4.38 -5.04
N TRP A 348 -20.28 5.41 -4.22
CA TRP A 348 -20.78 5.24 -2.86
C TRP A 348 -22.16 4.56 -2.80
N GLU A 349 -23.04 4.76 -3.78
CA GLU A 349 -24.37 4.16 -3.78
C GLU A 349 -24.29 2.65 -4.04
N TRP A 350 -23.43 2.26 -4.97
CA TRP A 350 -23.12 0.86 -5.19
C TRP A 350 -22.45 0.24 -3.96
N ALA A 351 -21.47 0.92 -3.35
CA ALA A 351 -20.76 0.41 -2.17
C ALA A 351 -21.71 0.16 -0.99
N VAL A 352 -22.66 1.08 -0.72
CA VAL A 352 -23.66 0.92 0.35
C VAL A 352 -24.65 -0.21 0.08
N ARG A 353 -25.03 -0.43 -1.19
CA ARG A 353 -25.97 -1.51 -1.56
C ARG A 353 -25.29 -2.88 -1.72
N SER A 354 -23.96 -2.90 -1.83
CA SER A 354 -23.22 -4.15 -2.06
C SER A 354 -23.30 -5.05 -0.83
N PRO A 355 -23.76 -6.31 -0.97
CA PRO A 355 -23.82 -7.24 0.14
C PRO A 355 -22.43 -7.65 0.63
N ASP A 356 -21.40 -7.51 -0.20
CA ASP A 356 -20.04 -7.95 0.11
C ASP A 356 -19.20 -6.86 0.80
N LEU A 357 -19.67 -5.61 0.88
CA LEU A 357 -18.92 -4.49 1.45
C LEU A 357 -19.46 -4.04 2.81
N LEU A 358 -18.54 -3.79 3.74
CA LEU A 358 -18.78 -3.17 5.04
C LEU A 358 -18.20 -1.77 5.06
N SER A 359 -18.98 -0.80 5.53
CA SER A 359 -18.50 0.54 5.79
C SER A 359 -18.98 0.99 7.16
N SER A 360 -18.04 1.38 8.01
CA SER A 360 -18.30 2.11 9.27
C SER A 360 -18.50 3.60 9.03
N GLN A 361 -18.20 4.08 7.82
CA GLN A 361 -18.22 5.50 7.49
C GLN A 361 -19.65 5.99 7.16
N PRO A 362 -19.99 7.25 7.54
CA PRO A 362 -21.25 7.87 7.16
C PRO A 362 -21.38 7.99 5.64
N GLN A 363 -22.61 7.92 5.12
CA GLN A 363 -22.86 8.03 3.67
C GLN A 363 -22.36 9.35 3.08
N GLU A 364 -22.42 10.44 3.84
CA GLU A 364 -21.90 11.75 3.43
C GLU A 364 -20.38 11.72 3.20
N TYR A 365 -19.65 10.99 4.04
CA TYR A 365 -18.22 10.79 3.86
C TYR A 365 -17.95 9.97 2.59
N LEU A 366 -18.64 8.85 2.38
CA LEU A 366 -18.50 8.04 1.16
C LEU A 366 -18.84 8.84 -0.12
N ARG A 367 -19.87 9.70 -0.05
CA ARG A 367 -20.21 10.63 -1.14
C ARG A 367 -19.08 11.61 -1.40
N THR A 368 -18.41 12.11 -0.36
CA THR A 368 -17.23 12.97 -0.50
C THR A 368 -16.11 12.23 -1.25
N ILE A 369 -15.83 10.97 -0.90
CA ILE A 369 -14.85 10.15 -1.62
C ILE A 369 -15.22 10.01 -3.10
N THR A 370 -16.49 9.77 -3.43
CA THR A 370 -16.96 9.72 -4.83
C THR A 370 -16.72 11.04 -5.58
N VAL A 371 -16.99 12.18 -4.94
CA VAL A 371 -16.76 13.50 -5.54
C VAL A 371 -15.27 13.73 -5.79
N LEU A 372 -14.41 13.37 -4.84
CA LEU A 372 -12.97 13.51 -4.95
C LEU A 372 -12.38 12.59 -6.03
N ASP A 373 -12.88 11.37 -6.17
CA ASP A 373 -12.46 10.45 -7.23
C ASP A 373 -12.86 10.98 -8.62
N ARG A 374 -14.12 11.42 -8.76
CA ARG A 374 -14.61 12.02 -10.00
C ARG A 374 -13.78 13.22 -10.41
N LEU A 375 -13.43 14.08 -9.47
CA LEU A 375 -12.58 15.24 -9.72
C LEU A 375 -11.20 14.82 -10.22
N GLN A 376 -10.58 13.85 -9.55
CA GLN A 376 -9.26 13.35 -9.94
C GLN A 376 -9.25 12.70 -11.32
N SER A 377 -10.38 12.12 -11.72
CA SER A 377 -10.55 11.40 -12.99
C SER A 377 -11.01 12.27 -14.16
N GLN A 378 -11.06 13.60 -14.02
CA GLN A 378 -11.45 14.50 -15.10
C GLN A 378 -10.31 14.78 -16.08
N SER A 379 -10.67 15.13 -17.31
CA SER A 379 -9.72 15.67 -18.27
C SER A 379 -9.14 16.99 -17.79
N ARG A 380 -7.95 17.33 -18.28
CA ARG A 380 -7.26 18.60 -17.96
C ARG A 380 -8.14 19.81 -18.28
N ASP A 381 -8.80 19.82 -19.44
CA ASP A 381 -9.65 20.93 -19.87
C ASP A 381 -10.88 21.06 -18.96
N SER A 382 -11.50 19.94 -18.62
CA SER A 382 -12.62 19.92 -17.66
C SER A 382 -12.21 20.43 -16.27
N LEU A 383 -11.00 20.11 -15.81
CA LEU A 383 -10.46 20.62 -14.55
C LEU A 383 -10.24 22.14 -14.59
N VAL A 384 -9.77 22.69 -15.71
CA VAL A 384 -9.66 24.15 -15.89
C VAL A 384 -11.03 24.80 -15.79
N GLU A 385 -12.05 24.29 -16.49
CA GLU A 385 -13.41 24.83 -16.40
C GLU A 385 -14.01 24.73 -14.99
N VAL A 386 -13.74 23.63 -14.27
CA VAL A 386 -14.15 23.47 -12.86
C VAL A 386 -13.49 24.54 -11.99
N MET A 387 -12.18 24.77 -12.17
CA MET A 387 -11.43 25.76 -11.41
C MET A 387 -11.86 27.19 -11.74
N GLU A 388 -12.26 27.47 -12.98
CA GLU A 388 -12.84 28.75 -13.39
C GLU A 388 -14.18 29.02 -12.72
N ARG A 389 -15.06 28.01 -12.62
CA ARG A 389 -16.32 28.12 -11.85
C ARG A 389 -16.06 28.31 -10.35
N MET A 390 -15.09 27.59 -9.79
CA MET A 390 -14.73 27.72 -8.36
C MET A 390 -14.08 29.06 -8.02
N ALA A 391 -13.53 29.78 -9.01
CA ALA A 391 -12.89 31.07 -8.80
C ALA A 391 -13.87 32.19 -8.41
N GLU A 392 -15.17 32.02 -8.63
CA GLU A 392 -16.21 32.92 -8.14
C GLU A 392 -16.19 33.00 -6.60
N ASP A 393 -16.01 31.86 -5.94
CA ASP A 393 -16.00 31.75 -4.48
C ASP A 393 -14.59 31.79 -3.87
N ALA A 394 -13.58 31.28 -4.60
CA ALA A 394 -12.22 31.12 -4.09
C ALA A 394 -11.24 32.21 -4.56
N GLY A 395 -11.63 33.05 -5.51
CA GLY A 395 -10.84 34.15 -6.05
C GLY A 395 -10.25 33.87 -7.44
N SER A 396 -10.09 34.93 -8.25
CA SER A 396 -9.66 34.85 -9.66
C SER A 396 -8.28 34.21 -9.87
N TRP A 397 -7.42 34.24 -8.87
CA TRP A 397 -6.09 33.65 -8.90
C TRP A 397 -6.13 32.10 -8.93
N VAL A 398 -7.25 31.48 -8.53
CA VAL A 398 -7.48 30.03 -8.68
C VAL A 398 -7.54 29.64 -10.15
N ALA A 399 -8.36 30.35 -10.92
CA ALA A 399 -8.50 30.17 -12.36
C ALA A 399 -7.19 30.48 -13.10
N GLU A 400 -6.48 31.52 -12.67
CA GLU A 400 -5.18 31.86 -13.28
C GLU A 400 -4.14 30.76 -13.07
N GLY A 401 -4.02 30.23 -11.86
CA GLY A 401 -3.15 29.10 -11.60
C GLY A 401 -3.54 27.87 -12.42
N ALA A 402 -4.84 27.61 -12.61
CA ALA A 402 -5.32 26.51 -13.45
C ALA A 402 -4.90 26.66 -14.93
N ARG A 403 -5.01 27.86 -15.50
CA ARG A 403 -4.55 28.16 -16.87
C ARG A 403 -3.04 28.03 -17.01
N LEU A 404 -2.26 28.53 -16.05
CA LEU A 404 -0.80 28.38 -16.03
C LEU A 404 -0.38 26.91 -15.94
N ALA A 405 -1.03 26.13 -15.07
CA ALA A 405 -0.81 24.70 -14.95
C ALA A 405 -1.17 24.00 -16.27
N ALA A 406 -2.26 24.40 -16.92
CA ALA A 406 -2.70 23.90 -18.23
C ALA A 406 -1.74 24.25 -19.38
N ALA A 407 -1.02 25.36 -19.28
CA ALA A 407 0.04 25.75 -20.20
C ALA A 407 1.39 25.03 -19.90
N GLY A 408 1.47 24.21 -18.85
CA GLY A 408 2.70 23.53 -18.43
C GLY A 408 3.62 24.38 -17.56
N ASN A 409 3.18 25.57 -17.12
CA ASN A 409 3.96 26.43 -16.24
C ASN A 409 3.67 26.11 -14.76
N CYS A 410 4.11 24.92 -14.34
CA CYS A 410 3.79 24.36 -13.01
C CYS A 410 4.30 25.23 -11.85
N VAL A 411 5.50 25.80 -11.95
CA VAL A 411 6.06 26.67 -10.88
C VAL A 411 5.23 27.93 -10.71
N ALA A 412 4.87 28.60 -11.80
CA ALA A 412 4.03 29.79 -11.72
C ALA A 412 2.62 29.47 -11.21
N SER A 413 2.03 28.33 -11.61
CA SER A 413 0.72 27.92 -11.08
C SER A 413 0.75 27.68 -9.57
N LEU A 414 1.81 27.04 -9.05
CA LEU A 414 1.98 26.83 -7.60
C LEU A 414 2.08 28.17 -6.87
N GLY A 415 2.83 29.13 -7.43
CA GLY A 415 2.92 30.50 -6.90
C GLY A 415 1.56 31.22 -6.89
N CYS A 416 0.74 31.06 -7.94
CA CYS A 416 -0.63 31.59 -7.98
C CYS A 416 -1.52 31.03 -6.87
N TRP A 417 -1.31 29.78 -6.47
CA TRP A 417 -2.04 29.15 -5.36
C TRP A 417 -1.40 29.39 -3.99
N GLY A 418 -0.35 30.21 -3.90
CA GLY A 418 0.22 30.66 -2.62
C GLY A 418 1.28 29.72 -2.03
N VAL A 419 1.78 28.75 -2.81
CA VAL A 419 2.99 28.01 -2.46
C VAL A 419 4.19 28.94 -2.60
N ASP A 420 5.06 28.98 -1.60
CA ASP A 420 6.26 29.82 -1.64
C ASP A 420 7.27 29.32 -2.68
N GLU A 421 8.16 30.20 -3.12
CA GLU A 421 9.11 29.92 -4.21
C GLU A 421 10.06 28.76 -3.91
N ALA A 422 10.53 28.64 -2.67
CA ALA A 422 11.45 27.58 -2.27
C ALA A 422 10.76 26.21 -2.31
N THR A 423 9.55 26.13 -1.77
CA THR A 423 8.72 24.93 -1.81
C THR A 423 8.30 24.59 -3.25
N ALA A 424 7.91 25.57 -4.05
CA ALA A 424 7.56 25.35 -5.46
C ALA A 424 8.74 24.82 -6.29
N ALA A 425 9.96 25.33 -6.06
CA ALA A 425 11.17 24.82 -6.71
C ALA A 425 11.47 23.36 -6.31
N VAL A 426 11.28 23.02 -5.05
CA VAL A 426 11.39 21.65 -4.53
C VAL A 426 10.36 20.71 -5.18
N LEU A 427 9.09 21.13 -5.22
CA LEU A 427 7.99 20.37 -5.83
C LEU A 427 8.12 20.26 -7.35
N ALA A 428 8.88 21.13 -7.99
CA ALA A 428 9.12 21.09 -9.44
C ALA A 428 10.41 20.36 -9.84
N ASP A 429 11.28 19.98 -8.91
CA ASP A 429 12.53 19.27 -9.23
C ASP A 429 12.23 17.87 -9.78
N PRO A 430 12.54 17.59 -11.07
CA PRO A 430 12.22 16.30 -11.70
C PRO A 430 13.05 15.14 -11.14
N ARG A 431 14.12 15.42 -10.39
CA ARG A 431 15.02 14.40 -9.83
C ARG A 431 14.52 13.80 -8.52
N ARG A 432 13.48 14.39 -7.91
CA ARG A 432 12.94 13.98 -6.61
C ARG A 432 11.63 13.25 -6.82
N ALA A 433 11.32 12.25 -6.01
CA ALA A 433 9.96 11.74 -5.98
C ALA A 433 9.00 12.82 -5.49
N LEU A 434 7.73 12.69 -5.86
CA LEU A 434 6.67 13.52 -5.33
C LEU A 434 5.40 12.69 -5.22
N LEU A 435 4.85 12.63 -4.01
CA LEU A 435 3.55 12.02 -3.74
C LEU A 435 2.43 13.04 -3.96
N PHE A 436 1.29 12.54 -4.41
CA PHE A 436 0.15 13.40 -4.74
C PHE A 436 -0.42 14.11 -3.51
N HIS A 437 -0.53 13.44 -2.35
CA HIS A 437 -1.05 14.10 -1.15
C HIS A 437 -0.12 15.22 -0.67
N THR A 438 1.22 15.06 -0.78
CA THR A 438 2.18 16.12 -0.45
C THR A 438 1.96 17.35 -1.33
N LEU A 439 1.79 17.15 -2.64
CA LEU A 439 1.45 18.23 -3.56
C LEU A 439 0.12 18.91 -3.17
N VAL A 440 -0.91 18.12 -2.87
CA VAL A 440 -2.22 18.64 -2.45
C VAL A 440 -2.13 19.41 -1.13
N ASP A 441 -1.34 18.96 -0.16
CA ASP A 441 -1.21 19.59 1.15
C ASP A 441 -0.45 20.92 1.11
N GLU A 442 0.61 20.99 0.30
CA GLU A 442 1.34 22.25 0.08
C GLU A 442 0.46 23.27 -0.66
N ILE A 443 -0.27 22.83 -1.70
CA ILE A 443 -1.25 23.67 -2.38
C ILE A 443 -2.33 24.13 -1.39
N ARG A 444 -2.91 23.22 -0.61
CA ARG A 444 -3.95 23.53 0.39
C ARG A 444 -3.49 24.55 1.41
N THR A 445 -2.25 24.43 1.87
CA THR A 445 -1.63 25.38 2.79
C THR A 445 -1.48 26.76 2.15
N GLY A 446 -1.06 26.82 0.89
CA GLY A 446 -0.98 28.06 0.10
C GLY A 446 -2.36 28.71 -0.11
N LEU A 447 -3.36 27.91 -0.49
CA LEU A 447 -4.74 28.35 -0.74
C LEU A 447 -5.38 28.92 0.54
N ALA A 448 -5.15 28.28 1.68
CA ALA A 448 -5.62 28.75 2.98
C ALA A 448 -4.97 30.09 3.36
N LYS A 449 -3.66 30.26 3.14
CA LYS A 449 -2.95 31.55 3.35
C LYS A 449 -3.50 32.67 2.47
N ARG A 450 -4.04 32.33 1.28
CA ARG A 450 -4.70 33.28 0.37
C ARG A 450 -6.18 33.55 0.69
N GLY A 451 -6.72 32.92 1.74
CA GLY A 451 -8.09 33.16 2.21
C GLY A 451 -9.18 32.36 1.47
N THR A 452 -8.82 31.22 0.85
CA THR A 452 -9.83 30.32 0.27
C THR A 452 -10.78 29.80 1.36
N PRO A 453 -12.11 29.84 1.18
CA PRO A 453 -13.05 29.31 2.16
C PRO A 453 -12.85 27.81 2.41
N ASP A 454 -12.95 27.38 3.67
CA ASP A 454 -12.78 25.97 4.09
C ASP A 454 -13.67 25.00 3.30
N THR A 455 -14.89 25.43 2.93
CA THR A 455 -15.86 24.65 2.16
C THR A 455 -15.40 24.34 0.73
N ALA A 456 -14.57 25.19 0.14
CA ALA A 456 -14.01 25.02 -1.19
C ALA A 456 -12.58 24.47 -1.17
N LEU A 457 -11.86 24.70 -0.07
CA LEU A 457 -10.42 24.48 0.07
C LEU A 457 -9.98 23.08 -0.40
N LEU A 458 -10.61 22.02 0.10
CA LEU A 458 -10.24 20.65 -0.26
C LEU A 458 -10.42 20.36 -1.77
N ARG A 459 -11.56 20.77 -2.33
CA ARG A 459 -11.87 20.49 -3.75
C ARG A 459 -10.94 21.27 -4.68
N VAL A 460 -10.70 22.55 -4.39
CA VAL A 460 -9.76 23.38 -5.16
C VAL A 460 -8.34 22.80 -5.08
N SER A 461 -7.90 22.38 -3.89
CA SER A 461 -6.57 21.79 -3.69
C SER A 461 -6.37 20.52 -4.51
N VAL A 462 -7.37 19.64 -4.56
CA VAL A 462 -7.30 18.39 -5.33
C VAL A 462 -7.32 18.65 -6.83
N ALA A 463 -8.19 19.53 -7.32
CA ALA A 463 -8.22 19.92 -8.74
C ALA A 463 -6.90 20.55 -9.19
N ALA A 464 -6.37 21.48 -8.38
CA ALA A 464 -5.08 22.11 -8.58
C ALA A 464 -3.93 21.08 -8.59
N GLY A 465 -3.95 20.14 -7.62
CA GLY A 465 -3.00 19.03 -7.56
C GLY A 465 -3.03 18.14 -8.80
N CYS A 466 -4.22 17.83 -9.34
CA CYS A 466 -4.35 17.07 -10.59
C CYS A 466 -3.75 17.82 -11.79
N LEU A 467 -4.06 19.11 -11.94
CA LEU A 467 -3.55 19.95 -13.02
C LEU A 467 -2.02 20.09 -12.97
N ALA A 468 -1.48 20.47 -11.81
CA ALA A 468 -0.04 20.62 -11.63
C ALA A 468 0.67 19.27 -11.70
N GLY A 469 0.13 18.23 -11.08
CA GLY A 469 0.70 16.89 -11.08
C GLY A 469 0.85 16.33 -12.49
N SER A 470 -0.16 16.48 -13.35
CA SER A 470 -0.07 16.08 -14.76
C SER A 470 1.07 16.79 -15.51
N GLY A 471 1.21 18.11 -15.33
CA GLY A 471 2.29 18.88 -15.93
C GLY A 471 3.69 18.50 -15.40
N LEU A 472 3.79 18.29 -14.08
CA LEU A 472 5.03 17.87 -13.41
C LEU A 472 5.48 16.47 -13.85
N LYS A 473 4.53 15.54 -14.03
CA LYS A 473 4.78 14.20 -14.53
C LYS A 473 5.34 14.24 -15.96
N ALA A 474 4.67 14.98 -16.85
CA ALA A 474 5.11 15.15 -18.24
C ALA A 474 6.50 15.78 -18.34
N ALA A 475 6.83 16.76 -17.49
CA ALA A 475 8.15 17.40 -17.46
C ALA A 475 9.28 16.43 -17.04
N ALA A 476 8.96 15.37 -16.30
CA ALA A 476 9.90 14.32 -15.90
C ALA A 476 10.10 13.23 -16.99
N GLY A 477 9.36 13.28 -18.10
CA GLY A 477 9.42 12.26 -19.16
C GLY A 477 8.76 10.93 -18.77
N GLN A 478 7.86 10.96 -17.79
CA GLN A 478 7.00 9.84 -17.32
C GLN A 478 5.55 10.11 -17.72
#